data_AF-A0A969RLK0-F1
#
_entry.id   AF-A0A969RLK0-F1
#
_cell.length_a   1.000
_cell.length_b   1.000
_cell.length_c   1.000
_cell.angle_alpha   90.00
_cell.angle_beta   90.00
_cell.angle_gamma   90.00
#
_symmetry.space_group_name_H-M   'P 1'
#
loop_
_entity.id
_entity.type
_entity.pdbx_description
1 polymer ?
#
loop_
_entity_poly.entity_id
_entity_poly.type
_entity_poly.pdbx_seq_one_letter_code
_entity_poly.pdbx_strand_id
1 'polypeptide(L)'
;MPRVGDTIRCEVKINSFARGNNTLLYFFSCDYFVRGEKMASLKSGAGFFTNEELRNGQGVTLTKVEREARLKIQPRSFTPLLCSAKTSFTAEDLLHLSQGDFAACFGEAYQQSGKNPSLRLSSPAMRMLDRVVSVDPTGGAWGLGLIVAEKTLNPEAWYFNCHFKDDFCLPGTLAAEGGTQLIAFYMLYLGLQSQTIDATFQPVLNVPQGGRNRGQITSTTSALTYQIEITEIGLSPEPFVRAELSIFFGGKMISISKNLGLRLVEKER
;
A
#
# COMPACT_ATOMS: atom_id res chain seq x y z
N MET A 1 5.59 -18.39 -0.86
CA MET A 1 4.29 -17.67 -0.80
C MET A 1 3.15 -18.68 -0.79
N PRO A 2 2.01 -18.39 -0.14
CA PRO A 2 0.82 -19.25 -0.18
C PRO A 2 0.35 -19.44 -1.63
N ARG A 3 -0.11 -20.64 -1.97
CA ARG A 3 -0.68 -21.01 -3.28
C ARG A 3 -2.19 -21.21 -3.16
N VAL A 4 -2.90 -21.17 -4.30
CA VAL A 4 -4.34 -21.49 -4.33
C VAL A 4 -4.56 -22.89 -3.74
N GLY A 5 -5.52 -23.00 -2.82
CA GLY A 5 -5.82 -24.23 -2.08
C GLY A 5 -5.06 -24.37 -0.75
N ASP A 6 -4.03 -23.54 -0.48
CA ASP A 6 -3.39 -23.53 0.83
C ASP A 6 -4.31 -22.94 1.90
N THR A 7 -4.25 -23.50 3.10
CA THR A 7 -4.89 -22.92 4.30
C THR A 7 -3.90 -22.01 5.03
N ILE A 8 -4.31 -20.75 5.24
CA ILE A 8 -3.59 -19.81 6.11
C ILE A 8 -4.18 -19.93 7.51
N ARG A 9 -3.36 -20.35 8.47
CA ARG A 9 -3.74 -20.44 9.89
C ARG A 9 -3.19 -19.22 10.62
N CYS A 10 -4.06 -18.46 11.25
CA CYS A 10 -3.68 -17.30 12.07
C CYS A 10 -3.85 -17.64 13.54
N GLU A 11 -2.78 -17.51 14.32
CA GLU A 11 -2.83 -17.58 15.78
C GLU A 11 -2.81 -16.16 16.35
N VAL A 12 -3.88 -15.75 17.04
CA VAL A 12 -3.99 -14.43 17.65
C VAL A 12 -3.86 -14.57 19.17
N LYS A 13 -2.95 -13.79 19.77
CA LYS A 13 -2.74 -13.73 21.21
C LYS A 13 -2.88 -12.30 21.70
N ILE A 14 -3.78 -12.07 22.66
CA ILE A 14 -3.79 -10.82 23.42
C ILE A 14 -2.72 -10.95 24.50
N ASN A 15 -1.74 -10.05 24.44
CA ASN A 15 -0.54 -10.08 25.28
C ASN A 15 -0.72 -9.30 26.58
N SER A 16 -1.39 -8.14 26.51
CA SER A 16 -1.62 -7.28 27.67
C SER A 16 -2.70 -6.25 27.40
N PHE A 17 -3.14 -5.60 28.47
CA PHE A 17 -4.05 -4.46 28.45
C PHE A 17 -3.42 -3.28 29.17
N ALA A 18 -3.74 -2.07 28.75
CA ALA A 18 -3.43 -0.85 29.48
C ALA A 18 -4.69 0.03 29.53
N ARG A 19 -4.97 0.61 30.70
CA ARG A 19 -6.09 1.52 30.90
C ARG A 19 -5.57 2.86 31.37
N GLY A 20 -6.01 3.93 30.74
CA GLY A 20 -5.68 5.31 31.13
C GLY A 20 -6.85 6.22 30.76
N ASN A 21 -7.25 7.09 31.68
CA ASN A 21 -8.49 7.88 31.55
C ASN A 21 -9.69 6.97 31.19
N ASN A 22 -10.43 7.33 30.13
CA ASN A 22 -11.56 6.56 29.60
C ASN A 22 -11.16 5.64 28.43
N THR A 23 -9.87 5.50 28.14
CA THR A 23 -9.35 4.67 27.03
C THR A 23 -8.92 3.30 27.54
N LEU A 24 -9.31 2.25 26.81
CA LEU A 24 -8.77 0.91 26.98
C LEU A 24 -7.91 0.58 25.76
N LEU A 25 -6.65 0.24 26.00
CA LEU A 25 -5.74 -0.29 25.00
C LEU A 25 -5.52 -1.77 25.24
N TYR A 26 -5.44 -2.56 24.17
CA TYR A 26 -4.99 -3.94 24.20
C TYR A 26 -3.87 -4.14 23.20
N PHE A 27 -2.89 -4.94 23.59
CA PHE A 27 -1.72 -5.28 22.78
C PHE A 27 -1.80 -6.74 22.41
N PHE A 28 -1.56 -7.06 21.15
CA PHE A 28 -1.73 -8.39 20.62
C PHE A 28 -0.62 -8.74 19.62
N SER A 29 -0.47 -10.04 19.40
CA SER A 29 0.41 -10.58 18.37
C SER A 29 -0.35 -11.58 17.52
N CYS A 30 -0.05 -11.61 16.24
CA CYS A 30 -0.58 -12.59 15.30
C CYS A 30 0.58 -13.32 14.63
N ASP A 31 0.56 -14.65 14.65
CA ASP A 31 1.47 -15.48 13.86
C ASP A 31 0.68 -16.18 12.74
N TYR A 32 1.19 -16.07 11.52
CA TYR A 32 0.57 -16.63 10.32
C TYR A 32 1.35 -17.84 9.84
N PHE A 33 0.67 -18.96 9.66
CA PHE A 33 1.25 -20.24 9.25
C PHE A 33 0.64 -20.73 7.95
N VAL A 34 1.47 -21.33 7.10
CA VAL A 34 1.07 -22.01 5.87
C VAL A 34 1.80 -23.34 5.82
N ARG A 35 1.06 -24.44 5.67
CA ARG A 35 1.62 -25.81 5.67
C ARG A 35 2.47 -26.12 6.92
N GLY A 36 2.10 -25.58 8.07
CA GLY A 36 2.82 -25.74 9.34
C GLY A 36 3.99 -24.78 9.54
N GLU A 37 4.48 -24.13 8.48
CA GLU A 37 5.59 -23.18 8.54
C GLU A 37 5.12 -21.77 8.87
N LYS A 38 5.85 -21.06 9.73
CA LYS A 38 5.54 -19.68 10.09
C LYS A 38 6.01 -18.73 9.00
N MET A 39 5.06 -18.02 8.40
CA MET A 39 5.25 -17.13 7.27
C MET A 39 5.44 -15.67 7.66
N ALA A 40 4.71 -15.21 8.68
CA ALA A 40 4.76 -13.83 9.14
C ALA A 40 4.35 -13.71 10.60
N SER A 41 4.83 -12.66 11.25
CA SER A 41 4.46 -12.28 12.61
C SER A 41 4.11 -10.80 12.67
N LEU A 42 3.06 -10.47 13.40
CA LEU A 42 2.60 -9.12 13.66
C LEU A 42 2.59 -8.88 15.17
N LYS A 43 3.02 -7.70 15.60
CA LYS A 43 2.78 -7.17 16.94
C LYS A 43 2.11 -5.82 16.79
N SER A 44 1.00 -5.60 17.50
CA SER A 44 0.23 -4.37 17.38
C SER A 44 -0.49 -4.03 18.69
N GLY A 45 -0.98 -2.80 18.75
CA GLY A 45 -1.88 -2.33 19.79
C GLY A 45 -3.08 -1.63 19.16
N ALA A 46 -4.26 -1.86 19.73
CA ALA A 46 -5.49 -1.20 19.36
C ALA A 46 -6.21 -0.71 20.62
N GLY A 47 -7.18 0.18 20.43
CA GLY A 47 -7.83 0.85 21.54
C GLY A 47 -9.29 1.16 21.27
N PHE A 48 -10.04 1.26 22.37
CA PHE A 48 -11.40 1.77 22.40
C PHE A 48 -11.36 3.21 22.87
N PHE A 49 -11.86 4.11 22.01
CA PHE A 49 -11.82 5.55 22.20
C PHE A 49 -13.26 6.09 22.18
N THR A 50 -13.49 7.16 22.90
CA THR A 50 -14.76 7.90 22.82
C THR A 50 -14.89 8.63 21.48
N ASN A 51 -16.13 8.93 21.07
CA ASN A 51 -16.39 9.73 19.86
C ASN A 51 -15.74 11.12 19.91
N GLU A 52 -15.55 11.69 21.10
CA GLU A 52 -14.84 12.96 21.27
C GLU A 52 -13.32 12.80 21.01
N GLU A 53 -12.69 11.79 21.61
CA GLU A 53 -11.27 11.47 21.38
C GLU A 53 -10.98 11.18 19.90
N LEU A 54 -11.86 10.44 19.23
CA LEU A 54 -11.74 10.14 17.79
C LEU A 54 -11.84 11.40 16.93
N ARG A 55 -12.82 12.29 17.20
CA ARG A 55 -12.98 13.56 16.47
C ARG A 55 -11.80 14.51 16.67
N ASN A 56 -11.30 14.59 17.90
CA ASN A 56 -10.19 15.47 18.29
C ASN A 56 -8.81 14.90 17.96
N GLY A 57 -8.73 13.65 17.48
CA GLY A 57 -7.49 13.03 17.05
C GLY A 57 -6.74 13.86 15.99
N GLN A 58 -5.46 14.10 16.21
CA GLN A 58 -4.61 14.87 15.29
C GLN A 58 -4.11 14.05 14.10
N GLY A 59 -4.41 12.75 14.05
CA GLY A 59 -3.78 11.81 13.13
C GLY A 59 -2.36 11.47 13.56
N VAL A 60 -1.55 11.04 12.61
CA VAL A 60 -0.13 10.75 12.77
C VAL A 60 0.65 12.04 12.57
N THR A 61 1.45 12.41 13.58
CA THR A 61 2.43 13.48 13.47
C THR A 61 3.83 12.87 13.49
N LEU A 62 4.68 13.27 12.54
CA LEU A 62 6.10 12.88 12.58
C LEU A 62 6.76 13.48 13.82
N THR A 63 7.47 12.65 14.58
CA THR A 63 8.23 13.10 15.75
C THR A 63 9.39 14.00 15.32
N LYS A 64 9.96 14.79 16.26
CA LYS A 64 11.14 15.62 15.99
C LYS A 64 12.29 14.79 15.41
N VAL A 65 12.56 13.63 16.01
CA VAL A 65 13.61 12.70 15.56
C VAL A 65 13.35 12.21 14.13
N GLU A 66 12.10 11.87 13.79
CA GLU A 66 11.76 11.45 12.43
C GLU A 66 11.93 12.56 11.40
N ARG A 67 11.56 13.80 11.74
CA ARG A 67 11.76 14.95 10.85
C ARG A 67 13.24 15.23 10.63
N GLU A 68 14.04 15.23 11.69
CA GLU A 68 15.49 15.42 11.62
C GLU A 68 16.18 14.30 10.83
N ALA A 69 15.74 13.05 11.01
CA ALA A 69 16.25 11.93 10.22
C ALA A 69 15.93 12.11 8.72
N ARG A 70 14.73 12.59 8.40
CA ARG A 70 14.33 12.85 7.00
C ARG A 70 15.17 13.95 6.34
N LEU A 71 15.53 15.00 7.07
CA LEU A 71 16.40 16.07 6.56
C LEU A 71 17.83 15.61 6.25
N LYS A 72 18.25 14.47 6.80
CA LYS A 72 19.59 13.90 6.56
C LYS A 72 19.62 12.93 5.38
N ILE A 73 18.47 12.58 4.80
CA ILE A 73 18.39 11.67 3.66
C ILE A 73 19.10 12.32 2.47
N GLN A 74 19.98 11.56 1.83
CA GLN A 74 20.62 11.96 0.59
C GLN A 74 19.79 11.43 -0.58
N PRO A 75 19.30 12.30 -1.47
CA PRO A 75 18.60 11.87 -2.66
C PRO A 75 19.48 10.99 -3.55
N ARG A 76 18.85 10.01 -4.19
CA ARG A 76 19.43 9.15 -5.22
C ARG A 76 18.66 9.37 -6.51
N SER A 77 19.19 8.86 -7.61
CA SER A 77 18.52 8.87 -8.90
C SER A 77 18.30 7.44 -9.40
N PHE A 78 17.22 7.28 -10.16
CA PHE A 78 16.95 6.09 -10.95
C PHE A 78 16.43 6.54 -12.30
N THR A 79 16.94 5.96 -13.39
CA THR A 79 16.45 6.24 -14.73
C THR A 79 15.35 5.22 -15.07
N PRO A 80 14.10 5.66 -15.31
CA PRO A 80 13.04 4.78 -15.74
C PRO A 80 13.44 3.99 -17.00
N LEU A 81 13.03 2.71 -17.05
CA LEU A 81 13.31 1.83 -18.20
C LEU A 81 12.37 2.13 -19.37
N LEU A 82 11.16 2.59 -19.05
CA LEU A 82 10.20 3.15 -19.98
C LEU A 82 9.75 4.52 -19.45
N CYS A 83 9.39 5.42 -20.35
CA CYS A 83 8.95 6.77 -20.00
C CYS A 83 7.55 7.01 -20.54
N SER A 84 6.60 7.31 -19.65
CA SER A 84 5.29 7.82 -20.04
C SER A 84 5.32 9.35 -19.98
N ALA A 85 4.72 10.02 -20.97
CA ALA A 85 4.52 11.47 -20.91
C ALA A 85 3.46 11.88 -19.87
N LYS A 86 2.61 10.93 -19.44
CA LYS A 86 1.55 11.18 -18.45
C LYS A 86 2.15 11.19 -17.05
N THR A 87 1.69 12.13 -16.24
CA THR A 87 2.01 12.24 -14.81
C THR A 87 0.76 12.15 -13.93
N SER A 88 -0.41 11.95 -14.52
CA SER A 88 -1.68 11.69 -13.85
C SER A 88 -2.50 10.68 -14.66
N PHE A 89 -3.33 9.90 -13.96
CA PHE A 89 -4.04 8.76 -14.53
C PHE A 89 -5.45 8.67 -13.97
N THR A 90 -6.43 8.53 -14.86
CA THR A 90 -7.85 8.44 -14.55
C THR A 90 -8.28 7.02 -14.14
N ALA A 91 -9.53 6.85 -13.73
CA ALA A 91 -10.09 5.53 -13.45
C ALA A 91 -10.10 4.59 -14.66
N GLU A 92 -10.25 5.15 -15.87
CA GLU A 92 -10.20 4.43 -17.14
C GLU A 92 -8.78 3.94 -17.43
N ASP A 93 -7.77 4.79 -17.20
CA ASP A 93 -6.37 4.40 -17.34
C ASP A 93 -6.01 3.22 -16.42
N LEU A 94 -6.43 3.28 -15.15
CA LEU A 94 -6.18 2.20 -14.20
C LEU A 94 -6.98 0.92 -14.52
N LEU A 95 -8.10 1.05 -15.23
CA LEU A 95 -8.86 -0.10 -15.73
C LEU A 95 -8.05 -0.87 -16.78
N HIS A 96 -7.37 -0.18 -17.70
CA HIS A 96 -6.48 -0.84 -18.67
C HIS A 96 -5.38 -1.66 -17.97
N LEU A 97 -4.80 -1.15 -16.89
CA LEU A 97 -3.81 -1.90 -16.11
C LEU A 97 -4.40 -3.14 -15.41
N SER A 98 -5.66 -3.10 -14.99
CA SER A 98 -6.35 -4.29 -14.45
C SER A 98 -6.66 -5.35 -15.52
N GLN A 99 -6.71 -4.94 -16.79
CA GLN A 99 -6.90 -5.82 -17.95
C GLN A 99 -5.58 -6.33 -18.52
N GLY A 100 -4.44 -5.76 -18.11
CA GLY A 100 -3.11 -6.07 -18.63
C GLY A 100 -2.70 -5.26 -19.86
N ASP A 101 -3.47 -4.22 -20.22
CA ASP A 101 -3.17 -3.34 -21.35
C ASP A 101 -2.36 -2.13 -20.88
N PHE A 102 -1.04 -2.31 -20.79
CA PHE A 102 -0.16 -1.23 -20.35
C PHE A 102 0.01 -0.15 -21.41
N ALA A 103 -0.12 -0.50 -22.69
CA ALA A 103 0.04 0.43 -23.80
C ALA A 103 -1.09 1.46 -23.82
N ALA A 104 -2.34 1.04 -23.59
CA ALA A 104 -3.47 1.96 -23.48
C ALA A 104 -3.34 2.93 -22.29
N CYS A 105 -2.76 2.49 -21.17
CA CYS A 105 -2.56 3.35 -19.99
C CYS A 105 -1.39 4.32 -20.15
N PHE A 106 -0.21 3.83 -20.56
CA PHE A 106 1.06 4.56 -20.47
C PHE A 106 1.62 5.04 -21.82
N GLY A 107 1.16 4.47 -22.93
CA GLY A 107 1.63 4.73 -24.30
C GLY A 107 2.25 3.50 -24.98
N GLU A 108 2.41 3.54 -26.31
CA GLU A 108 2.80 2.38 -27.15
C GLU A 108 4.10 1.68 -26.72
N ALA A 109 5.06 2.41 -26.15
CA ALA A 109 6.32 1.85 -25.66
C ALA A 109 6.15 0.77 -24.56
N TYR A 110 4.98 0.69 -23.94
CA TYR A 110 4.67 -0.27 -22.87
C TYR A 110 4.09 -1.59 -23.38
N GLN A 111 3.92 -1.76 -24.69
CA GLN A 111 3.39 -2.99 -25.30
C GLN A 111 4.18 -4.23 -24.84
N GLN A 112 3.48 -5.23 -24.31
CA GLN A 112 4.10 -6.42 -23.71
C GLN A 112 4.27 -7.59 -24.69
N SER A 113 3.60 -7.57 -25.85
CA SER A 113 3.65 -8.65 -26.85
C SER A 113 3.39 -10.04 -26.24
N GLY A 114 2.42 -10.13 -25.34
CA GLY A 114 2.04 -11.38 -24.65
C GLY A 114 2.87 -11.74 -23.41
N LYS A 115 3.90 -10.95 -23.06
CA LYS A 115 4.64 -11.13 -21.80
C LYS A 115 3.82 -10.67 -20.59
N ASN A 116 4.18 -11.18 -19.42
CA ASN A 116 3.68 -10.79 -18.11
C ASN A 116 2.15 -10.81 -17.96
N PRO A 117 1.44 -11.89 -18.40
CA PRO A 117 -0.02 -11.94 -18.40
C PRO A 117 -0.66 -11.79 -17.01
N SER A 118 0.10 -12.02 -15.94
CA SER A 118 -0.35 -11.89 -14.54
C SER A 118 0.01 -10.57 -13.87
N LEU A 119 0.80 -9.70 -14.49
CA LEU A 119 1.02 -8.36 -13.96
C LEU A 119 -0.22 -7.52 -14.27
N ARG A 120 -1.11 -7.37 -13.29
CA ARG A 120 -2.35 -6.60 -13.41
C ARG A 120 -2.60 -5.86 -12.10
N LEU A 121 -3.23 -4.69 -12.18
CA LEU A 121 -3.79 -4.06 -10.99
C LEU A 121 -5.06 -4.77 -10.54
N SER A 122 -5.45 -4.53 -9.30
CA SER A 122 -6.58 -5.19 -8.65
C SER A 122 -7.90 -5.05 -9.44
N SER A 123 -8.70 -6.11 -9.39
CA SER A 123 -10.06 -6.13 -9.94
C SER A 123 -10.94 -5.05 -9.28
N PRO A 124 -12.05 -4.63 -9.92
CA PRO A 124 -12.93 -3.58 -9.38
C PRO A 124 -13.38 -3.80 -7.94
N ALA A 125 -13.60 -5.04 -7.50
CA ALA A 125 -14.06 -5.35 -6.13
C ALA A 125 -12.99 -5.10 -5.06
N MET A 126 -11.70 -5.24 -5.42
CA MET A 126 -10.55 -5.05 -4.52
C MET A 126 -9.76 -3.77 -4.85
N ARG A 127 -10.27 -2.93 -5.75
CA ARG A 127 -9.62 -1.72 -6.21
C ARG A 127 -9.63 -0.68 -5.09
N MET A 128 -8.44 -0.27 -4.69
CA MET A 128 -8.22 0.77 -3.68
C MET A 128 -7.67 2.06 -4.27
N LEU A 129 -7.58 2.16 -5.60
CA LEU A 129 -7.15 3.35 -6.32
C LEU A 129 -8.17 3.68 -7.42
N ASP A 130 -8.81 4.85 -7.35
CA ASP A 130 -9.70 5.32 -8.42
C ASP A 130 -8.93 6.20 -9.42
N ARG A 131 -7.89 6.91 -8.98
CA ARG A 131 -7.02 7.71 -9.85
C ARG A 131 -5.64 7.91 -9.25
N VAL A 132 -4.64 8.12 -10.10
CA VAL A 132 -3.32 8.63 -9.70
C VAL A 132 -3.29 10.11 -10.04
N VAL A 133 -3.20 10.96 -9.02
CA VAL A 133 -3.27 12.42 -9.14
C VAL A 133 -1.94 12.98 -9.66
N SER A 134 -0.83 12.45 -9.17
CA SER A 134 0.50 12.88 -9.60
C SER A 134 1.53 11.76 -9.49
N VAL A 135 2.48 11.78 -10.44
CA VAL A 135 3.69 10.97 -10.44
C VAL A 135 4.86 11.93 -10.67
N ASP A 136 5.72 12.06 -9.66
CA ASP A 136 7.02 12.71 -9.80
C ASP A 136 8.11 11.66 -9.60
N PRO A 137 8.75 11.16 -10.68
CA PRO A 137 9.76 10.10 -10.58
C PRO A 137 11.04 10.51 -9.86
N THR A 138 11.26 11.82 -9.68
CA THR A 138 12.42 12.40 -9.00
C THR A 138 12.09 12.97 -7.63
N GLY A 139 10.83 12.86 -7.23
CA GLY A 139 10.30 13.44 -6.00
C GLY A 139 10.59 12.63 -4.75
N GLY A 140 10.14 13.17 -3.62
CA GLY A 140 10.25 12.55 -2.30
C GLY A 140 11.64 12.73 -1.69
N ALA A 141 11.77 12.42 -0.40
CA ALA A 141 13.02 12.67 0.34
C ALA A 141 14.23 11.87 -0.22
N TRP A 142 13.98 10.73 -0.87
CA TRP A 142 15.01 9.88 -1.47
C TRP A 142 15.28 10.18 -2.94
N GLY A 143 14.53 11.08 -3.59
CA GLY A 143 14.69 11.40 -5.02
C GLY A 143 14.31 10.28 -5.99
N LEU A 144 13.65 9.22 -5.50
CA LEU A 144 13.31 8.02 -6.26
C LEU A 144 11.84 7.93 -6.66
N GLY A 145 11.02 8.91 -6.27
CA GLY A 145 9.60 8.92 -6.60
C GLY A 145 8.72 9.46 -5.47
N LEU A 146 7.80 10.35 -5.83
CA LEU A 146 6.66 10.76 -5.02
C LEU A 146 5.39 10.60 -5.85
N ILE A 147 4.47 9.75 -5.36
CA ILE A 147 3.26 9.39 -6.10
C ILE A 147 2.06 9.60 -5.19
N VAL A 148 1.06 10.32 -5.71
CA VAL A 148 -0.19 10.61 -5.01
C VAL A 148 -1.36 10.00 -5.78
N ALA A 149 -2.21 9.26 -5.09
CA ALA A 149 -3.41 8.64 -5.65
C ALA A 149 -4.59 8.80 -4.70
N GLU A 150 -5.79 8.57 -5.21
CA GLU A 150 -7.02 8.74 -4.44
C GLU A 150 -8.00 7.61 -4.67
N LYS A 151 -8.76 7.32 -3.61
CA LYS A 151 -9.99 6.51 -3.63
C LYS A 151 -11.15 7.38 -3.18
N THR A 152 -12.19 7.47 -3.99
CA THR A 152 -13.49 7.96 -3.52
C THR A 152 -14.18 6.85 -2.74
N LEU A 153 -14.43 7.10 -1.46
CA LEU A 153 -15.17 6.17 -0.61
C LEU A 153 -16.65 6.19 -1.01
N ASN A 154 -17.24 5.01 -1.09
CA ASN A 154 -18.67 4.82 -1.23
C ASN A 154 -19.20 4.25 0.09
N PRO A 155 -20.14 4.93 0.78
CA PRO A 155 -20.74 4.43 2.01
C PRO A 155 -21.35 3.03 1.89
N GLU A 156 -21.84 2.68 0.70
CA GLU A 156 -22.49 1.41 0.39
C GLU A 156 -21.50 0.32 -0.04
N ALA A 157 -20.20 0.59 0.01
CA ALA A 157 -19.18 -0.39 -0.37
C ALA A 157 -19.21 -1.62 0.54
N TRP A 158 -18.99 -2.80 -0.05
CA TRP A 158 -19.10 -4.10 0.62
C TRP A 158 -18.32 -4.18 1.93
N TYR A 159 -17.14 -3.54 1.98
CA TYR A 159 -16.25 -3.60 3.14
C TYR A 159 -16.79 -2.82 4.34
N PHE A 160 -17.62 -1.79 4.15
CA PHE A 160 -18.28 -1.13 5.28
C PHE A 160 -19.37 -2.02 5.87
N ASN A 161 -20.16 -2.66 5.02
CA ASN A 161 -21.27 -3.51 5.45
C ASN A 161 -20.84 -4.76 6.23
N CYS A 162 -19.57 -5.18 6.11
CA CYS A 162 -19.03 -6.32 6.85
C CYS A 162 -17.96 -5.97 7.90
N HIS A 163 -17.59 -4.69 8.07
CA HIS A 163 -16.52 -4.28 8.97
C HIS A 163 -16.78 -2.88 9.56
N PHE A 164 -17.34 -2.77 10.77
CA PHE A 164 -17.95 -3.81 11.61
C PHE A 164 -19.45 -3.58 11.72
N LYS A 165 -20.18 -4.59 12.19
CA LYS A 165 -21.59 -4.40 12.53
C LYS A 165 -21.70 -3.27 13.57
N ASP A 166 -22.50 -2.26 13.26
CA ASP A 166 -22.77 -1.09 14.10
C ASP A 166 -21.55 -0.15 14.34
N ASP A 167 -20.41 -0.38 13.68
CA ASP A 167 -19.21 0.47 13.70
C ASP A 167 -18.47 0.41 12.35
N PHE A 168 -19.09 1.01 11.33
CA PHE A 168 -18.64 0.93 9.94
C PHE A 168 -17.34 1.70 9.69
N CYS A 169 -16.28 0.96 9.38
CA CYS A 169 -14.99 1.54 9.04
C CYS A 169 -14.17 0.70 8.06
N LEU A 170 -13.38 1.36 7.21
CA LEU A 170 -12.53 0.65 6.27
C LEU A 170 -11.50 -0.20 7.04
N PRO A 171 -11.36 -1.51 6.74
CA PRO A 171 -10.31 -2.33 7.33
C PRO A 171 -8.93 -1.73 7.07
N GLY A 172 -8.10 -1.61 8.12
CA GLY A 172 -6.75 -1.05 7.98
C GLY A 172 -5.86 -1.83 7.00
N THR A 173 -6.07 -3.14 6.87
CA THR A 173 -5.39 -3.99 5.88
C THR A 173 -5.80 -3.63 4.45
N LEU A 174 -7.08 -3.37 4.21
CA LEU A 174 -7.58 -2.94 2.90
C LEU A 174 -7.14 -1.50 2.58
N ALA A 175 -7.05 -0.63 3.59
CA ALA A 175 -6.43 0.68 3.43
C ALA A 175 -4.96 0.53 2.99
N ALA A 176 -4.16 -0.30 3.68
CA ALA A 176 -2.75 -0.53 3.33
C ALA A 176 -2.57 -1.15 1.93
N GLU A 177 -3.51 -1.99 1.48
CA GLU A 177 -3.54 -2.58 0.14
C GLU A 177 -3.58 -1.51 -0.97
N GLY A 178 -4.19 -0.34 -0.74
CA GLY A 178 -4.09 0.79 -1.67
C GLY A 178 -2.65 1.26 -1.91
N GLY A 179 -1.81 1.23 -0.86
CA GLY A 179 -0.38 1.52 -1.01
C GLY A 179 0.36 0.45 -1.81
N THR A 180 0.02 -0.83 -1.62
CA THR A 180 0.58 -1.95 -2.40
C THR A 180 0.23 -1.80 -3.88
N GLN A 181 -1.02 -1.49 -4.19
CA GLN A 181 -1.48 -1.21 -5.56
C GLN A 181 -0.75 -0.01 -6.17
N LEU A 182 -0.45 1.01 -5.36
CA LEU A 182 0.24 2.21 -5.85
C LEU A 182 1.72 1.95 -6.15
N ILE A 183 2.37 1.09 -5.35
CA ILE A 183 3.72 0.60 -5.65
C ILE A 183 3.68 -0.23 -6.94
N ALA A 184 2.72 -1.15 -7.09
CA ALA A 184 2.59 -1.97 -8.30
C ALA A 184 2.40 -1.08 -9.54
N PHE A 185 1.53 -0.07 -9.45
CA PHE A 185 1.36 0.95 -10.47
C PHE A 185 2.70 1.62 -10.82
N TYR A 186 3.45 2.07 -9.80
CA TYR A 186 4.71 2.79 -10.04
C TYR A 186 5.81 1.89 -10.62
N MET A 187 5.87 0.62 -10.22
CA MET A 187 6.76 -0.38 -10.85
C MET A 187 6.48 -0.52 -12.35
N LEU A 188 5.19 -0.57 -12.72
CA LEU A 188 4.79 -0.64 -14.13
C LEU A 188 5.08 0.66 -14.88
N TYR A 189 4.84 1.80 -14.24
CA TYR A 189 5.15 3.14 -14.76
C TYR A 189 6.65 3.32 -15.04
N LEU A 190 7.52 2.78 -14.18
CA LEU A 190 8.97 2.80 -14.41
C LEU A 190 9.44 1.83 -15.50
N GLY A 191 8.56 0.95 -16.00
CA GLY A 191 8.90 -0.05 -17.00
C GLY A 191 9.62 -1.28 -16.45
N LEU A 192 9.55 -1.56 -15.15
CA LEU A 192 10.27 -2.68 -14.52
C LEU A 192 9.86 -4.05 -15.09
N GLN A 193 8.61 -4.17 -15.56
CA GLN A 193 8.09 -5.36 -16.25
C GLN A 193 8.89 -5.73 -17.51
N SER A 194 9.59 -4.77 -18.13
CA SER A 194 10.45 -5.03 -19.30
C SER A 194 11.61 -5.99 -18.99
N GLN A 195 11.94 -6.16 -17.71
CA GLN A 195 13.00 -7.05 -17.23
C GLN A 195 12.49 -8.48 -16.95
N THR A 196 11.21 -8.76 -17.23
CA THR A 196 10.56 -10.04 -16.92
C THR A 196 9.71 -10.55 -18.09
N ILE A 197 9.41 -11.85 -18.10
CA ILE A 197 8.67 -12.53 -19.16
C ILE A 197 7.31 -13.05 -18.66
N ASP A 198 7.22 -13.68 -17.50
CA ASP A 198 5.96 -14.14 -16.91
C ASP A 198 5.97 -13.97 -15.39
N ALA A 199 6.13 -12.71 -14.95
CA ALA A 199 6.24 -12.39 -13.54
C ALA A 199 4.91 -12.22 -12.80
N THR A 200 5.00 -12.24 -11.47
CA THR A 200 3.95 -11.90 -10.52
C THR A 200 4.47 -10.87 -9.51
N PHE A 201 3.58 -10.00 -9.02
CA PHE A 201 3.89 -9.16 -7.88
C PHE A 201 3.97 -10.02 -6.61
N GLN A 202 5.07 -9.89 -5.87
CA GLN A 202 5.22 -10.48 -4.54
C GLN A 202 5.77 -9.45 -3.56
N PRO A 203 5.49 -9.57 -2.26
CA PRO A 203 6.13 -8.71 -1.27
C PRO A 203 7.64 -8.92 -1.25
N VAL A 204 8.39 -7.85 -0.95
CA VAL A 204 9.80 -7.97 -0.58
C VAL A 204 9.88 -8.70 0.77
N LEU A 205 10.64 -9.80 0.80
CA LEU A 205 10.70 -10.69 1.95
C LEU A 205 11.75 -10.24 2.97
N ASN A 206 11.59 -10.68 4.22
CA ASN A 206 12.56 -10.48 5.31
C ASN A 206 12.87 -9.01 5.63
N VAL A 207 11.97 -8.08 5.27
CA VAL A 207 12.07 -6.67 5.62
C VAL A 207 11.05 -6.35 6.70
N PRO A 208 11.47 -5.96 7.92
CA PRO A 208 10.55 -5.53 8.95
C PRO A 208 9.73 -4.31 8.50
N GLN A 209 8.42 -4.46 8.54
CA GLN A 209 7.47 -3.38 8.29
C GLN A 209 6.99 -2.81 9.62
N GLY A 210 6.75 -1.51 9.65
CA GLY A 210 6.29 -0.83 10.85
C GLY A 210 5.44 0.37 10.49
N GLY A 211 4.48 0.70 11.34
CA GLY A 211 3.55 1.79 11.04
C GLY A 211 2.79 2.26 12.25
N ARG A 212 2.07 3.36 12.07
CA ARG A 212 1.15 3.93 13.07
C ARG A 212 -0.15 4.24 12.38
N ASN A 213 -1.26 3.82 12.99
CA ASN A 213 -2.60 4.20 12.60
C ASN A 213 -3.20 5.05 13.73
N ARG A 214 -3.66 6.25 13.41
CA ARG A 214 -4.16 7.25 14.35
C ARG A 214 -5.46 7.92 13.87
N GLY A 215 -6.22 7.22 13.04
CA GLY A 215 -7.52 7.68 12.59
C GLY A 215 -8.36 6.52 12.06
N GLN A 216 -9.68 6.72 12.09
CA GLN A 216 -10.67 5.82 11.51
C GLN A 216 -11.11 6.37 10.17
N ILE A 217 -11.27 5.49 9.18
CA ILE A 217 -11.83 5.83 7.88
C ILE A 217 -13.30 5.39 7.92
N THR A 218 -14.18 6.35 8.15
CA THR A 218 -15.62 6.09 8.32
C THR A 218 -16.33 5.92 6.99
N SER A 219 -17.52 5.33 7.03
CA SER A 219 -18.44 5.27 5.89
C SER A 219 -18.92 6.68 5.53
N THR A 220 -18.39 7.24 4.44
CA THR A 220 -18.70 8.58 3.93
C THR A 220 -18.40 8.67 2.44
N THR A 221 -18.92 9.70 1.79
CA THR A 221 -18.52 10.09 0.43
C THR A 221 -17.38 11.10 0.54
N SER A 222 -16.14 10.61 0.65
CA SER A 222 -14.94 11.47 0.73
C SER A 222 -13.76 10.79 0.07
N ALA A 223 -12.75 11.59 -0.29
CA ALA A 223 -11.50 11.07 -0.81
C ALA A 223 -10.63 10.52 0.33
N LEU A 224 -10.11 9.32 0.11
CA LEU A 224 -8.98 8.75 0.82
C LEU A 224 -7.74 8.93 -0.07
N THR A 225 -6.74 9.67 0.40
CA THR A 225 -5.55 9.98 -0.38
C THR A 225 -4.39 9.10 0.06
N TYR A 226 -3.75 8.47 -0.90
CA TYR A 226 -2.55 7.68 -0.75
C TYR A 226 -1.36 8.50 -1.26
N GLN A 227 -0.29 8.53 -0.48
CA GLN A 227 0.99 9.08 -0.90
C GLN A 227 2.07 8.04 -0.63
N ILE A 228 2.83 7.66 -1.65
CA ILE A 228 4.05 6.87 -1.47
C ILE A 228 5.27 7.72 -1.79
N GLU A 229 6.29 7.59 -0.94
CA GLU A 229 7.64 8.06 -1.21
C GLU A 229 8.54 6.84 -1.38
N ILE A 230 9.20 6.74 -2.52
CA ILE A 230 10.01 5.59 -2.85
C ILE A 230 11.33 5.66 -2.10
N THR A 231 11.63 4.61 -1.34
CA THR A 231 12.84 4.53 -0.51
C THR A 231 13.91 3.65 -1.12
N GLU A 232 13.58 2.80 -2.09
CA GLU A 232 14.56 1.95 -2.76
C GLU A 232 13.98 1.41 -4.07
N ILE A 233 14.83 1.34 -5.09
CA ILE A 233 14.56 0.67 -6.36
C ILE A 233 15.77 -0.20 -6.65
N GLY A 234 15.56 -1.45 -7.04
CA GLY A 234 16.62 -2.34 -7.50
C GLY A 234 16.15 -3.23 -8.64
N LEU A 235 17.12 -3.74 -9.42
CA LEU A 235 16.87 -4.61 -10.58
C LEU A 235 17.38 -6.04 -10.41
N SER A 236 18.22 -6.28 -9.39
CA SER A 236 18.90 -7.55 -9.16
C SER A 236 18.75 -8.01 -7.71
N PRO A 237 18.55 -9.32 -7.44
CA PRO A 237 18.42 -10.42 -8.41
C PRO A 237 17.11 -10.37 -9.22
N GLU A 238 16.14 -9.58 -8.76
CA GLU A 238 14.85 -9.36 -9.40
C GLU A 238 14.43 -7.90 -9.21
N PRO A 239 13.63 -7.30 -10.12
CA PRO A 239 13.16 -5.94 -9.96
C PRO A 239 12.30 -5.76 -8.71
N PHE A 240 12.59 -4.74 -7.91
CA PHE A 240 11.82 -4.43 -6.71
C PHE A 240 11.74 -2.92 -6.44
N VAL A 241 10.71 -2.53 -5.68
CA VAL A 241 10.50 -1.19 -5.18
C VAL A 241 10.10 -1.26 -3.71
N ARG A 242 10.67 -0.38 -2.88
CA ARG A 242 10.23 -0.13 -1.50
C ARG A 242 9.82 1.31 -1.32
N ALA A 243 8.87 1.54 -0.41
CA ALA A 243 8.32 2.86 -0.16
C ALA A 243 7.92 3.06 1.32
N GLU A 244 7.82 4.33 1.70
CA GLU A 244 6.99 4.77 2.83
C GLU A 244 5.61 5.17 2.30
N LEU A 245 4.56 4.68 2.94
CA LEU A 245 3.17 5.00 2.63
C LEU A 245 2.63 5.95 3.69
N SER A 246 2.00 7.03 3.25
CA SER A 246 1.15 7.90 4.06
C SER A 246 -0.28 7.85 3.52
N ILE A 247 -1.25 7.72 4.42
CA ILE A 247 -2.68 7.74 4.07
C ILE A 247 -3.32 8.95 4.75
N PHE A 248 -4.04 9.75 3.97
CA PHE A 248 -4.73 10.94 4.43
C PHE A 248 -6.25 10.79 4.28
N PHE A 249 -6.96 11.23 5.31
CA PHE A 249 -8.42 11.23 5.35
C PHE A 249 -8.90 12.43 6.16
N GLY A 250 -9.90 13.16 5.65
CA GLY A 250 -10.41 14.37 6.31
C GLY A 250 -9.34 15.44 6.54
N GLY A 251 -8.37 15.57 5.62
CA GLY A 251 -7.27 16.54 5.70
C GLY A 251 -6.17 16.19 6.72
N LYS A 252 -6.21 15.00 7.35
CA LYS A 252 -5.22 14.55 8.33
C LYS A 252 -4.49 13.31 7.81
N MET A 253 -3.20 13.19 8.08
CA MET A 253 -2.48 11.93 7.89
C MET A 253 -2.94 10.95 8.98
N ILE A 254 -3.65 9.89 8.61
CA ILE A 254 -4.22 8.94 9.57
C ILE A 254 -3.40 7.67 9.70
N SER A 255 -2.54 7.38 8.72
CA SER A 255 -1.67 6.22 8.72
C SER A 255 -0.31 6.56 8.14
N ILE A 256 0.75 5.98 8.71
CA ILE A 256 2.06 5.86 8.08
C ILE A 256 2.51 4.40 8.15
N SER A 257 3.04 3.87 7.05
CA SER A 257 3.67 2.56 6.99
C SER A 257 5.05 2.67 6.33
N LYS A 258 6.04 2.04 6.93
CA LYS A 258 7.44 2.04 6.46
C LYS A 258 7.78 0.68 5.87
N ASN A 259 8.67 0.69 4.89
CA ASN A 259 9.22 -0.50 4.24
C ASN A 259 8.17 -1.37 3.54
N LEU A 260 7.07 -0.78 3.05
CA LEU A 260 6.19 -1.49 2.14
C LEU A 260 6.97 -1.73 0.84
N GLY A 261 6.88 -2.91 0.25
CA GLY A 261 7.64 -3.19 -0.95
C GLY A 261 7.11 -4.36 -1.75
N LEU A 262 7.26 -4.24 -3.06
CA LEU A 262 6.93 -5.26 -4.04
C LEU A 262 8.14 -5.59 -4.91
N ARG A 263 8.16 -6.81 -5.39
CA ARG A 263 9.13 -7.35 -6.34
C ARG A 263 8.40 -8.10 -7.46
N LEU A 264 9.02 -8.13 -8.64
CA LEU A 264 8.55 -8.91 -9.78
C LEU A 264 9.26 -10.26 -9.78
N VAL A 265 8.52 -11.33 -9.55
CA VAL A 265 9.07 -12.68 -9.45
C VAL A 265 8.58 -13.51 -10.62
N GLU A 266 9.49 -14.06 -11.42
CA GLU A 266 9.17 -15.01 -12.48
C GLU A 266 8.42 -16.21 -11.90
N LYS A 267 7.35 -16.66 -12.58
CA LYS A 267 6.68 -17.89 -12.20
C LYS A 267 7.61 -19.08 -12.45
N GLU A 268 7.66 -20.00 -11.50
CA GLU A 268 8.21 -21.33 -11.71
C GLU A 268 7.43 -21.98 -12.88
N ARG A 269 8.14 -22.33 -13.96
CA ARG A 269 7.57 -23.10 -15.08
C ARG A 269 7.42 -24.56 -14.71
#